data_AF-A0A1A5PC20-F1
#
_entry.id   AF-A0A1A5PC20-F1
#
_cell.length_a   1.000
_cell.length_b   1.000
_cell.length_c   1.000
_cell.angle_alpha   90.00
_cell.angle_beta   90.00
_cell.angle_gamma   90.00
#
_symmetry.space_group_name_H-M   'P 1'
#
loop_
_entity.id
_entity.type
_entity.pdbx_description
1 polymer ?
#
loop_
_entity_poly.entity_id
_entity_poly.type
_entity_poly.pdbx_seq_one_letter_code
_entity_poly.pdbx_strand_id
1 'polypeptide(L)'
;MRHTSPTGMARTTPLTSLSRVPWRDIQDSTGSAAAIPLLLNGIAWGDAETARSALEDLRKRICQYGFVVEQATAATVPFLWELAQLPHVTCRAGIIQLLKAIADARQWESTAAAYPKLLNHRENPVVWERAARQAVRARRGDLSRLMDDQDTKIARATTELARVLAE
;
A
#
# COMPACT_ATOMS: atom_id res chain seq x y z
N MET A 1 33.69 36.84 5.94
CA MET A 1 32.32 36.34 6.20
C MET A 1 32.10 35.13 5.30
N ARG A 2 31.97 33.91 5.85
CA ARG A 2 31.76 32.69 5.07
C ARG A 2 30.28 32.36 5.08
N HIS A 3 29.63 32.45 3.92
CA HIS A 3 28.26 31.96 3.74
C HIS A 3 28.32 30.43 3.72
N THR A 4 27.80 29.80 4.78
CA THR A 4 27.45 28.38 4.77
C THR A 4 26.15 28.22 3.98
N SER A 5 26.24 27.71 2.75
CA SER A 5 25.06 27.23 2.04
C SER A 5 24.45 26.05 2.82
N PRO A 6 23.14 26.02 3.07
CA PRO A 6 22.52 24.86 3.66
C PRO A 6 22.55 23.74 2.62
N THR A 7 23.10 22.59 3.00
CA THR A 7 22.97 21.33 2.29
C THR A 7 21.50 21.13 1.94
N GLY A 8 21.15 21.37 0.68
CA GLY A 8 19.83 21.04 0.17
C GLY A 8 19.64 19.55 0.35
N MET A 9 18.82 19.16 1.32
CA MET A 9 18.31 17.81 1.42
C MET A 9 17.71 17.51 0.04
N ALA A 10 18.36 16.62 -0.71
CA ALA A 10 17.81 16.13 -1.96
C ALA A 10 16.40 15.66 -1.64
N ARG A 11 15.39 16.42 -2.07
CA ARG A 11 13.99 16.04 -1.94
C ARG A 11 13.84 14.83 -2.83
N THR A 12 14.03 13.63 -2.29
CA THR A 12 13.73 12.39 -2.98
C THR A 12 12.30 12.52 -3.43
N THR A 13 12.08 12.64 -4.74
CA THR A 13 10.74 12.72 -5.29
C THR A 13 10.10 11.37 -5.00
N PRO A 14 9.06 11.29 -4.17
CA PRO A 14 8.42 10.01 -3.92
C PRO A 14 7.87 9.44 -5.23
N LEU A 15 7.70 8.11 -5.28
CA LEU A 15 7.04 7.40 -6.36
C LEU A 15 7.82 7.37 -7.70
N THR A 16 9.15 7.58 -7.67
CA THR A 16 10.01 7.56 -8.89
C THR A 16 9.89 6.30 -9.75
N SER A 17 9.51 5.17 -9.16
CA SER A 17 9.42 3.87 -9.85
C SER A 17 8.02 3.55 -10.38
N LEU A 18 7.04 4.47 -10.28
CA LEU A 18 5.67 4.22 -10.78
C LEU A 18 5.62 3.85 -12.25
N SER A 19 6.42 4.49 -13.09
CA SER A 19 6.46 4.25 -14.54
C SER A 19 7.05 2.89 -14.92
N ARG A 20 7.72 2.20 -13.98
CA ARG A 20 8.31 0.88 -14.22
C ARG A 20 7.30 -0.26 -14.09
N VAL A 21 6.17 -0.02 -13.43
CA VAL A 21 5.10 -1.01 -13.29
C VAL A 21 4.19 -0.93 -14.52
N PRO A 22 3.92 -2.04 -15.22
CA PRO A 22 3.03 -2.06 -16.38
C PRO A 22 1.56 -2.02 -15.93
N TRP A 23 1.11 -0.89 -15.38
CA TRP A 23 -0.24 -0.73 -14.80
C TRP A 23 -1.39 -1.04 -15.77
N ARG A 24 -1.14 -0.89 -17.07
CA ARG A 24 -2.14 -1.20 -18.11
C ARG A 24 -2.35 -2.71 -18.29
N ASP A 25 -1.35 -3.52 -17.94
CA ASP A 25 -1.30 -4.96 -18.20
C ASP A 25 -1.74 -5.79 -16.97
N ILE A 26 -1.96 -5.12 -15.83
CA ILE A 26 -2.45 -5.74 -14.60
C ILE A 26 -3.82 -5.20 -14.24
N GLN A 27 -4.60 -6.01 -13.55
CA GLN A 27 -5.98 -5.70 -13.21
C GLN A 27 -6.15 -5.20 -11.77
N ASP A 28 -7.08 -4.26 -11.61
CA ASP A 28 -7.71 -3.90 -10.35
C ASP A 28 -9.20 -4.24 -10.42
N SER A 29 -9.95 -3.94 -9.37
CA SER A 29 -11.37 -4.31 -9.30
C SER A 29 -12.28 -3.61 -10.33
N THR A 30 -11.75 -2.66 -11.11
CA THR A 30 -12.46 -1.90 -12.16
C THR A 30 -11.99 -2.27 -13.56
N GLY A 31 -11.13 -3.29 -13.69
CA GLY A 31 -10.48 -3.67 -14.94
C GLY A 31 -9.01 -3.26 -14.93
N SER A 32 -8.58 -2.40 -15.84
CA SER A 32 -7.16 -2.00 -15.93
C SER A 32 -6.72 -1.13 -14.75
N ALA A 33 -5.56 -1.43 -14.16
CA ALA A 33 -4.99 -0.68 -13.05
C ALA A 33 -4.34 0.67 -13.44
N ALA A 34 -4.58 1.16 -14.67
CA ALA A 34 -3.98 2.39 -15.20
C ALA A 34 -4.31 3.67 -14.39
N ALA A 35 -5.34 3.64 -13.54
CA ALA A 35 -5.70 4.75 -12.66
C ALA A 35 -4.88 4.82 -11.36
N ILE A 36 -4.22 3.73 -10.95
CA ILE A 36 -3.49 3.65 -9.66
C ILE A 36 -2.39 4.72 -9.54
N PRO A 37 -1.56 5.00 -10.57
CA PRO A 37 -0.55 6.05 -10.47
C PRO A 37 -1.12 7.44 -10.13
N LEU A 38 -2.30 7.77 -10.67
CA LEU A 38 -2.95 9.05 -10.39
C LEU A 38 -3.41 9.11 -8.93
N LEU A 39 -3.99 8.03 -8.41
CA LEU A 39 -4.41 7.94 -7.01
C LEU A 39 -3.22 8.03 -6.05
N LEU A 40 -2.12 7.34 -6.34
CA LEU A 40 -0.90 7.43 -5.53
C LEU A 40 -0.31 8.85 -5.53
N ASN A 41 -0.35 9.56 -6.66
CA ASN A 41 0.04 10.97 -6.71
C ASN A 41 -0.92 11.87 -5.92
N GLY A 42 -2.22 11.61 -5.96
CA GLY A 42 -3.22 12.33 -5.16
C GLY A 42 -3.00 12.14 -3.65
N ILE A 43 -2.60 10.95 -3.22
CA ILE A 43 -2.21 10.67 -1.83
C ILE A 43 -0.93 11.42 -1.45
N ALA A 44 0.07 11.45 -2.35
CA ALA A 44 1.37 12.06 -2.08
C ALA A 44 1.31 13.59 -1.99
N TRP A 45 0.57 14.22 -2.90
CA TRP A 45 0.66 15.66 -3.17
C TRP A 45 -0.64 16.43 -3.01
N GLY A 46 -1.76 15.75 -2.82
CA GLY A 46 -3.05 16.39 -2.58
C GLY A 46 -3.13 17.05 -1.20
N ASP A 47 -4.08 17.97 -1.04
CA ASP A 47 -4.50 18.42 0.28
C ASP A 47 -5.11 17.25 1.10
N ALA A 48 -5.41 17.49 2.37
CA ALA A 48 -5.89 16.45 3.28
C ALA A 48 -7.15 15.71 2.77
N GLU A 49 -8.07 16.43 2.11
CA GLU A 49 -9.32 15.86 1.62
C GLU A 49 -9.11 15.09 0.32
N THR A 50 -8.30 15.63 -0.58
CA THR A 50 -7.87 14.97 -1.82
C THR A 50 -7.10 13.68 -1.53
N ALA A 51 -6.14 13.73 -0.61
CA ALA A 51 -5.32 12.57 -0.24
C ALA A 51 -6.17 11.47 0.43
N ARG A 52 -7.14 11.86 1.27
CA ARG A 52 -8.08 10.92 1.89
C ARG A 52 -9.00 10.28 0.85
N SER A 53 -9.56 11.07 -0.05
CA SER A 53 -10.44 10.56 -1.13
C SER A 53 -9.69 9.62 -2.07
N ALA A 54 -8.47 10.00 -2.47
CA ALA A 54 -7.61 9.17 -3.31
C ALA A 54 -7.23 7.85 -2.62
N LEU A 55 -6.98 7.86 -1.30
CA LEU A 55 -6.72 6.64 -0.52
C LEU A 55 -7.95 5.73 -0.46
N GLU A 56 -9.15 6.27 -0.23
CA GLU A 56 -10.38 5.47 -0.21
C GLU A 56 -10.67 4.84 -1.58
N ASP A 57 -10.47 5.58 -2.67
CA ASP A 57 -10.66 5.05 -4.01
C ASP A 57 -9.59 4.02 -4.38
N LEU A 58 -8.34 4.22 -3.93
CA LEU A 58 -7.29 3.22 -4.07
C LEU A 58 -7.66 1.93 -3.31
N ARG A 59 -8.13 2.05 -2.06
CA ARG A 59 -8.58 0.91 -1.25
C ARG A 59 -9.66 0.11 -1.97
N LYS A 60 -10.68 0.77 -2.54
CA LYS A 60 -11.75 0.10 -3.31
C LYS A 60 -11.24 -0.63 -4.55
N ARG A 61 -10.07 -0.27 -5.08
CA ARG A 61 -9.49 -0.88 -6.28
C ARG A 61 -8.59 -2.07 -5.98
N ILE A 62 -7.84 -2.03 -4.88
CA ILE A 62 -6.79 -3.02 -4.58
C ILE A 62 -7.04 -3.87 -3.33
N CYS A 63 -8.04 -3.51 -2.51
CA CYS A 63 -8.39 -4.23 -1.29
C CYS A 63 -9.88 -4.03 -0.99
N GLN A 64 -10.71 -4.54 -1.90
CA GLN A 64 -12.16 -4.44 -1.80
C GLN A 64 -12.66 -5.00 -0.47
N TYR A 65 -13.61 -4.27 0.14
CA TYR A 65 -14.19 -4.60 1.45
C TYR A 65 -13.17 -4.73 2.60
N GLY A 66 -11.91 -4.34 2.38
CA GLY A 66 -10.82 -4.46 3.35
C GLY A 66 -10.21 -5.86 3.46
N PHE A 67 -10.54 -6.78 2.55
CA PHE A 67 -10.04 -8.16 2.62
C PHE A 67 -9.93 -8.89 1.27
N VAL A 68 -10.51 -8.36 0.19
CA VAL A 68 -10.40 -8.93 -1.16
C VAL A 68 -9.33 -8.17 -1.92
N VAL A 69 -8.17 -8.80 -2.13
CA VAL A 69 -7.08 -8.20 -2.91
C VAL A 69 -7.17 -8.56 -4.39
N GLU A 70 -6.56 -7.71 -5.21
CA GLU A 70 -6.55 -7.81 -6.68
C GLU A 70 -5.13 -8.02 -7.21
N GLN A 71 -5.01 -8.29 -8.51
CA GLN A 71 -3.70 -8.49 -9.16
C GLN A 71 -2.74 -7.31 -8.94
N ALA A 72 -3.24 -6.07 -8.99
CA ALA A 72 -2.43 -4.87 -8.83
C ALA A 72 -1.97 -4.58 -7.39
N THR A 73 -2.50 -5.29 -6.38
CA THR A 73 -2.25 -4.98 -4.96
C THR A 73 -0.77 -5.15 -4.60
N ALA A 74 -0.16 -6.27 -5.00
CA ALA A 74 1.26 -6.52 -4.70
C ALA A 74 2.20 -5.46 -5.29
N ALA A 75 1.90 -4.99 -6.51
CA ALA A 75 2.67 -3.93 -7.17
C ALA A 75 2.49 -2.56 -6.50
N THR A 76 1.36 -2.35 -5.79
CA THR A 76 1.04 -1.08 -5.12
C THR A 76 1.69 -0.98 -3.74
N VAL A 77 1.87 -2.10 -3.04
CA VAL A 77 2.39 -2.15 -1.66
C VAL A 77 3.72 -1.42 -1.44
N PRO A 78 4.75 -1.52 -2.30
CA PRO A 78 5.99 -0.79 -2.11
C PRO A 78 5.80 0.74 -2.04
N PHE A 79 4.86 1.26 -2.82
CA PHE A 79 4.53 2.68 -2.84
C PHE A 79 3.72 3.10 -1.61
N LEU A 80 2.84 2.23 -1.10
CA LEU A 80 2.15 2.48 0.18
C LEU A 80 3.15 2.58 1.34
N TRP A 81 4.15 1.70 1.39
CA TRP A 81 5.24 1.79 2.36
C TRP A 81 6.03 3.09 2.23
N GLU A 82 6.37 3.48 1.01
CA GLU A 82 7.07 4.73 0.75
C GLU A 82 6.26 5.93 1.26
N LEU A 83 4.97 6.02 0.90
CA LEU A 83 4.09 7.12 1.31
C LEU A 83 3.85 7.16 2.83
N ALA A 84 3.74 6.00 3.49
CA ALA A 84 3.62 5.93 4.94
C ALA A 84 4.82 6.55 5.68
N GLN A 85 6.00 6.62 5.05
CA GLN A 85 7.23 7.15 5.65
C GLN A 85 7.43 8.66 5.42
N LEU A 86 6.58 9.31 4.62
CA LEU A 86 6.75 10.70 4.22
C LEU A 86 5.99 11.64 5.15
N PRO A 87 6.66 12.52 5.91
CA PRO A 87 5.99 13.38 6.89
C PRO A 87 4.95 14.35 6.31
N HIS A 88 5.06 14.70 5.03
CA HIS A 88 4.11 15.62 4.37
C HIS A 88 2.82 14.93 3.92
N VAL A 89 2.77 13.60 3.87
CA VAL A 89 1.56 12.85 3.53
C VAL A 89 0.61 12.93 4.71
N THR A 90 -0.59 13.45 4.48
CA THR A 90 -1.55 13.77 5.54
C THR A 90 -2.33 12.55 6.04
N CYS A 91 -2.50 11.51 5.21
CA CYS A 91 -3.31 10.33 5.51
C CYS A 91 -2.50 9.06 5.87
N ARG A 92 -1.27 9.22 6.41
CA ARG A 92 -0.34 8.12 6.73
C ARG A 92 -0.96 7.01 7.59
N ALA A 93 -1.73 7.36 8.62
CA ALA A 93 -2.42 6.37 9.46
C ALA A 93 -3.37 5.48 8.64
N GLY A 94 -4.10 6.06 7.67
CA GLY A 94 -4.97 5.31 6.78
C GLY A 94 -4.20 4.38 5.82
N ILE A 95 -3.03 4.83 5.34
CA ILE A 95 -2.13 3.99 4.52
C ILE A 95 -1.65 2.76 5.31
N ILE A 96 -1.28 2.95 6.57
CA ILE A 96 -0.84 1.87 7.45
C ILE A 96 -1.99 0.89 7.73
N GLN A 97 -3.21 1.39 7.91
CA GLN A 97 -4.40 0.54 8.03
C GLN A 97 -4.68 -0.26 6.75
N LEU A 98 -4.45 0.33 5.57
CA LEU A 98 -4.55 -0.40 4.31
C LEU A 98 -3.47 -1.49 4.18
N LEU A 99 -2.22 -1.20 4.57
CA LEU A 99 -1.15 -2.21 4.64
C LEU A 99 -1.52 -3.37 5.57
N LYS A 100 -2.14 -3.07 6.72
CA LYS A 100 -2.67 -4.08 7.64
C LYS A 100 -3.74 -4.93 6.99
N ALA A 101 -4.75 -4.32 6.36
CA ALA A 101 -5.82 -5.03 5.66
C ALA A 101 -5.27 -5.99 4.59
N ILE A 102 -4.26 -5.56 3.82
CA ILE A 102 -3.60 -6.40 2.81
C ILE A 102 -2.83 -7.56 3.46
N ALA A 103 -2.13 -7.33 4.57
CA ALA A 103 -1.39 -8.38 5.27
C ALA A 103 -2.30 -9.46 5.88
N ASP A 104 -3.52 -9.07 6.25
CA ASP A 104 -4.55 -9.87 6.90
C ASP A 104 -5.48 -10.61 5.89
N ALA A 105 -5.50 -10.17 4.63
CA ALA A 105 -6.31 -10.81 3.58
C ALA A 105 -6.02 -12.32 3.46
N ARG A 106 -7.06 -13.15 3.62
CA ARG A 106 -7.04 -14.63 3.50
C ARG A 106 -8.25 -15.17 2.75
N GLN A 107 -8.97 -14.30 2.06
CA GLN A 107 -10.30 -14.58 1.57
C GLN A 107 -10.23 -15.49 0.36
N TRP A 108 -9.23 -15.29 -0.50
CA TRP A 108 -8.99 -16.19 -1.61
C TRP A 108 -8.46 -17.53 -1.14
N GLU A 109 -7.52 -17.58 -0.19
CA GLU A 109 -7.06 -18.83 0.42
C GLU A 109 -8.20 -19.62 1.07
N SER A 110 -9.05 -18.95 1.86
CA SER A 110 -10.20 -19.57 2.53
C SER A 110 -11.25 -20.08 1.53
N THR A 111 -11.55 -19.28 0.51
CA THR A 111 -12.50 -19.68 -0.55
C THR A 111 -11.97 -20.85 -1.36
N ALA A 112 -10.67 -20.87 -1.69
CA ALA A 112 -10.06 -21.98 -2.41
C ALA A 112 -10.01 -23.27 -1.59
N ALA A 113 -9.89 -23.19 -0.25
CA ALA A 113 -10.01 -24.36 0.62
C ALA A 113 -11.41 -24.98 0.57
N ALA A 114 -12.46 -24.16 0.52
CA ALA A 114 -13.84 -24.62 0.38
C ALA A 114 -14.20 -25.04 -1.06
N TYR A 115 -13.59 -24.40 -2.07
CA TYR A 115 -13.86 -24.61 -3.49
C TYR A 115 -12.55 -24.76 -4.29
N PRO A 116 -11.89 -25.93 -4.24
CA PRO A 116 -10.56 -26.13 -4.86
C PRO A 116 -10.50 -25.89 -6.37
N LYS A 117 -11.65 -25.95 -7.06
CA LYS A 117 -11.74 -25.66 -8.50
C LYS A 117 -11.27 -24.24 -8.86
N LEU A 118 -11.32 -23.30 -7.92
CA LEU A 118 -10.81 -21.93 -8.11
C LEU A 118 -9.31 -21.89 -8.42
N LEU A 119 -8.54 -22.89 -7.98
CA LEU A 119 -7.11 -22.99 -8.24
C LEU A 119 -6.77 -23.32 -9.70
N ASN A 120 -7.74 -23.79 -10.48
CA ASN A 120 -7.56 -24.16 -11.89
C ASN A 120 -7.81 -22.99 -12.85
N HIS A 121 -8.20 -21.82 -12.35
CA HIS A 121 -8.40 -20.64 -13.18
C HIS A 121 -7.05 -20.05 -13.60
N ARG A 122 -6.97 -19.58 -14.85
CA ARG A 122 -5.79 -18.91 -15.42
C ARG A 122 -5.41 -17.67 -14.60
N GLU A 123 -6.40 -16.98 -14.10
CA GLU A 123 -6.27 -15.97 -13.06
C GLU A 123 -6.38 -16.66 -11.71
N ASN A 124 -5.36 -16.53 -10.87
CA ASN A 124 -5.30 -17.21 -9.59
C ASN A 124 -5.25 -16.17 -8.46
N PRO A 125 -6.43 -15.77 -7.92
CA PRO A 125 -6.51 -14.78 -6.86
C PRO A 125 -5.76 -15.17 -5.57
N VAL A 126 -5.58 -16.47 -5.32
CA VAL A 126 -4.76 -16.96 -4.19
C VAL A 126 -3.29 -16.56 -4.37
N VAL A 127 -2.77 -16.61 -5.60
CA VAL A 127 -1.40 -16.16 -5.89
C VAL A 127 -1.29 -14.65 -5.68
N TRP A 128 -2.29 -13.86 -6.09
CA TRP A 128 -2.31 -12.41 -5.86
C TRP A 128 -2.32 -12.08 -4.37
N GLU A 129 -3.17 -12.76 -3.59
CA GLU A 129 -3.24 -12.62 -2.13
C GLU A 129 -1.92 -12.93 -1.44
N ARG A 130 -1.30 -14.06 -1.79
CA ARG A 130 0.03 -14.42 -1.26
C ARG A 130 1.08 -13.38 -1.62
N ALA A 131 1.14 -12.94 -2.88
CA ALA A 131 2.10 -11.96 -3.34
C ALA A 131 1.91 -10.60 -2.63
N ALA A 132 0.67 -10.15 -2.46
CA ALA A 132 0.36 -8.90 -1.77
C ALA A 132 0.81 -8.94 -0.31
N ARG A 133 0.49 -10.02 0.41
CA ARG A 133 0.94 -10.23 1.79
C ARG A 133 2.45 -10.33 1.93
N GLN A 134 3.11 -11.03 1.01
CA GLN A 134 4.56 -11.14 0.99
C GLN A 134 5.21 -9.77 0.75
N ALA A 135 4.65 -8.95 -0.16
CA ALA A 135 5.12 -7.60 -0.39
C ALA A 135 5.02 -6.74 0.89
N VAL A 136 3.97 -6.89 1.70
CA VAL A 136 3.88 -6.17 2.99
C VAL A 136 4.95 -6.67 3.96
N ARG A 137 5.07 -8.01 4.12
CA ARG A 137 6.04 -8.64 5.03
C ARG A 137 7.50 -8.33 4.66
N ALA A 138 7.82 -8.24 3.37
CA ALA A 138 9.17 -7.96 2.87
C ALA A 138 9.73 -6.61 3.38
N ARG A 139 8.85 -5.67 3.71
CA ARG A 139 9.20 -4.35 4.22
C ARG A 139 8.91 -4.16 5.72
N ARG A 140 8.77 -5.24 6.49
CA ARG A 140 8.57 -5.16 7.95
C ARG A 140 9.62 -4.32 8.68
N GLY A 141 10.83 -4.21 8.13
CA GLY A 141 11.91 -3.38 8.71
C GLY A 141 11.58 -1.88 8.73
N ASP A 142 10.64 -1.42 7.89
CA ASP A 142 10.19 -0.04 7.83
C ASP A 142 9.30 0.35 9.04
N LEU A 143 8.81 -0.63 9.82
CA LEU A 143 7.94 -0.41 10.98
C LEU A 143 8.60 0.37 12.11
N SER A 144 9.90 0.15 12.38
CA SER A 144 10.58 0.79 13.51
C SER A 144 10.47 2.31 13.44
N ARG A 145 10.72 2.86 12.25
CA ARG A 145 10.60 4.30 11.99
C ARG A 145 9.17 4.82 12.19
N LEU A 146 8.15 4.03 11.87
CA LEU A 146 6.75 4.40 12.05
C LEU A 146 6.28 4.24 13.50
N MET A 147 6.95 3.40 14.30
CA MET A 147 6.65 3.27 15.73
C MET A 147 7.19 4.44 16.54
N ASP A 148 8.28 5.06 16.08
CA ASP A 148 8.88 6.25 16.69
C ASP A 148 8.14 7.55 16.33
N ASP A 149 7.04 7.46 15.57
CA ASP A 149 6.25 8.62 15.16
C ASP A 149 5.49 9.25 16.34
N GLN A 150 5.50 10.58 16.44
CA GLN A 150 4.82 11.30 17.52
C GLN A 150 3.30 11.30 17.36
N ASP A 151 2.78 11.04 16.15
CA ASP A 151 1.34 10.92 15.94
C ASP A 151 0.82 9.60 16.52
N THR A 152 0.02 9.72 17.58
CA THR A 152 -0.61 8.57 18.26
C THR A 152 -1.46 7.69 17.34
N LYS A 153 -2.07 8.24 16.27
CA LYS A 153 -2.83 7.46 15.29
C LYS A 153 -1.90 6.62 14.42
N ILE A 154 -0.75 7.17 14.04
CA ILE A 154 0.29 6.44 13.30
C ILE A 154 0.86 5.34 14.20
N ALA A 155 1.29 5.65 15.42
CA ALA A 155 1.83 4.67 16.36
C ALA A 155 0.85 3.51 16.63
N ARG A 156 -0.44 3.80 16.83
CA ARG A 156 -1.49 2.79 16.98
C ARG A 156 -1.62 1.91 15.74
N ALA A 157 -1.77 2.52 14.56
CA ALA A 157 -1.91 1.77 13.31
C ALA A 157 -0.68 0.88 13.03
N THR A 158 0.52 1.38 13.32
CA THR A 158 1.78 0.64 13.18
C THR A 158 1.83 -0.54 14.13
N THR A 159 1.39 -0.38 15.38
CA THR A 159 1.32 -1.47 16.37
C THR A 159 0.36 -2.58 15.91
N GLU A 160 -0.81 -2.19 15.40
CA GLU A 160 -1.80 -3.15 14.86
C GLU A 160 -1.25 -3.88 13.62
N LEU A 161 -0.54 -3.20 12.73
CA LEU A 161 0.15 -3.82 11.59
C LEU A 161 1.26 -4.77 12.06
N ALA A 162 2.09 -4.36 13.02
CA ALA A 162 3.17 -5.18 13.56
C ALA A 162 2.67 -6.51 14.13
N ARG A 163 1.52 -6.49 14.81
CA ARG A 163 0.86 -7.71 15.31
C ARG A 163 0.50 -8.67 14.17
N VAL A 164 -0.11 -8.17 13.10
CA VAL A 164 -0.48 -9.00 11.91
C VAL A 164 0.75 -9.57 11.19
N LEU A 165 1.90 -8.88 11.26
CA LEU A 165 3.14 -9.35 10.64
C LEU A 165 3.94 -10.31 11.53
N ALA A 166 3.60 -10.44 12.82
CA ALA A 166 4.18 -11.40 13.74
C ALA A 166 3.54 -12.81 13.63
N GLU A 167 2.37 -12.90 13.00
CA GLU A 167 1.62 -14.13 12.68
C GLU A 167 2.05 -14.75 11.34
#